data_AF-A0A222A9H1-F1
#
_entry.id   AF-A0A222A9H1-F1
#
_cell.length_a   1.000
_cell.length_b   1.000
_cell.length_c   1.000
_cell.angle_alpha   90.00
_cell.angle_beta   90.00
_cell.angle_gamma   90.00
#
_symmetry.space_group_name_H-M   'P 1'
#
loop_
_entity.id
_entity.type
_entity.pdbx_description
1 polymer ?
#
loop_
_entity_poly.entity_id
_entity_poly.type
_entity_poly.pdbx_seq_one_letter_code
_entity_poly.pdbx_strand_id
1 'polypeptide(L)'
;MKNTSVSSTMLIVLSILGCSSNTSIAKGINKIDVKDCSIDYDEVDFCSKERLKDYNNILKNKVSNFDKNKFLMNFKEKNYLYFAVIDLEKLKVFTFPASLSVMSNIKPIEFSSDSNSFCLNGNFNQYQNSYRAVKTCYTYNNGSFDFKSRVELDKDINNSNNVIKKLNLPISSDFFSKCREKNSAKKCTQLENSNNRAYSFSELEKISPDFINVLNDTKVDSLNVNTFRFLPQFKDSFYAIAEKYIDTDESSSSEFYLIKIKPDLKVEKIGDYYSIDSSGVISYRDKNSKILKKNLR
;
A
#
# COMPACT_ATOMS: atom_id res chain seq x y z
N MET A 1 -24.87 -88.34 -48.20
CA MET A 1 -23.69 -87.63 -47.68
C MET A 1 -24.05 -86.14 -47.65
N LYS A 2 -24.61 -85.62 -46.54
CA LYS A 2 -23.92 -84.84 -45.48
C LYS A 2 -22.92 -83.83 -46.07
N ASN A 3 -23.35 -82.57 -46.27
CA ASN A 3 -23.14 -81.41 -45.38
C ASN A 3 -21.66 -81.13 -45.08
N THR A 4 -21.17 -79.94 -45.45
CA THR A 4 -21.12 -78.80 -44.51
C THR A 4 -20.73 -77.49 -45.18
N SER A 5 -21.55 -76.48 -44.91
CA SER A 5 -21.31 -75.05 -45.12
C SER A 5 -20.23 -74.56 -44.15
N VAL A 6 -19.28 -73.75 -44.65
CA VAL A 6 -18.28 -73.05 -43.84
C VAL A 6 -18.77 -71.61 -43.66
N SER A 7 -19.31 -71.34 -42.48
CA SER A 7 -19.64 -70.00 -41.99
C SER A 7 -18.36 -69.32 -41.50
N SER A 8 -17.96 -68.23 -42.15
CA SER A 8 -16.86 -67.37 -41.69
C SER A 8 -17.33 -66.49 -40.53
N THR A 9 -16.99 -66.89 -39.32
CA THR A 9 -17.11 -66.05 -38.12
C THR A 9 -16.04 -64.95 -38.14
N MET A 10 -16.48 -63.71 -38.34
CA MET A 10 -15.64 -62.52 -38.20
C MET A 10 -15.41 -62.25 -36.70
N LEU A 11 -14.18 -62.42 -36.25
CA LEU A 11 -13.75 -62.16 -34.88
C LEU A 11 -13.61 -60.64 -34.69
N ILE A 12 -14.62 -59.99 -34.09
CA ILE A 12 -14.52 -58.58 -33.69
C ILE A 12 -13.72 -58.53 -32.39
N VAL A 13 -12.43 -58.21 -32.50
CA VAL A 13 -11.58 -57.86 -31.36
C VAL A 13 -12.04 -56.49 -30.87
N LEU A 14 -12.82 -56.46 -29.79
CA LEU A 14 -13.06 -55.25 -29.00
C LEU A 14 -11.73 -54.80 -28.38
N SER A 15 -11.03 -53.91 -29.07
CA SER A 15 -9.97 -53.11 -28.47
C SER A 15 -10.60 -52.24 -27.39
N ILE A 16 -10.49 -52.67 -26.14
CA ILE A 16 -10.70 -51.83 -24.97
C ILE A 16 -9.58 -50.77 -25.01
N LEU A 17 -9.81 -49.70 -25.77
CA LEU A 17 -9.12 -48.43 -25.57
C LEU A 17 -9.51 -47.97 -24.17
N GLY A 18 -8.72 -48.43 -23.20
CA GLY A 18 -8.69 -47.85 -21.88
C GLY A 18 -8.34 -46.39 -22.05
N CYS A 19 -9.35 -45.53 -22.04
CA CYS A 19 -9.20 -44.12 -21.75
C CYS A 19 -8.61 -44.04 -20.34
N SER A 20 -7.28 -44.12 -20.24
CA SER A 20 -6.55 -43.53 -19.15
C SER A 20 -6.82 -42.04 -19.24
N SER A 21 -7.90 -41.61 -18.59
CA SER A 21 -8.09 -40.22 -18.23
C SER A 21 -6.88 -39.86 -17.39
N ASN A 22 -5.87 -39.27 -18.02
CA ASN A 22 -4.91 -38.42 -17.36
C ASN A 22 -5.76 -37.35 -16.68
N THR A 23 -6.09 -37.58 -15.41
CA THR A 23 -6.47 -36.50 -14.51
C THR A 23 -5.24 -35.61 -14.46
N SER A 24 -5.15 -34.65 -15.37
CA SER A 24 -4.21 -33.56 -15.22
C SER A 24 -4.50 -33.00 -13.85
N ILE A 25 -3.60 -33.19 -12.89
CA ILE A 25 -3.73 -32.61 -11.56
C ILE A 25 -3.85 -31.12 -11.84
N ALA A 26 -5.08 -30.60 -11.72
CA ALA A 26 -5.35 -29.21 -12.06
C ALA A 26 -4.40 -28.37 -11.20
N LYS A 27 -3.49 -27.65 -11.87
CA LYS A 27 -2.46 -26.89 -11.18
C LYS A 27 -3.16 -25.83 -10.34
N GLY A 28 -3.09 -25.98 -9.02
CA GLY A 28 -3.68 -25.08 -8.06
C GLY A 28 -2.72 -23.96 -7.66
N ILE A 29 -3.26 -22.90 -7.06
CA ILE A 29 -2.47 -21.86 -6.40
C ILE A 29 -1.88 -22.42 -5.11
N ASN A 30 -0.55 -22.31 -4.97
CA ASN A 30 0.18 -22.62 -3.74
C ASN A 30 0.80 -21.34 -3.15
N LYS A 31 1.45 -21.45 -1.99
CA LYS A 31 2.10 -20.32 -1.33
C LYS A 31 3.06 -19.52 -2.24
N ILE A 32 3.83 -20.20 -3.08
CA ILE A 32 4.79 -19.56 -4.02
C ILE A 32 4.10 -18.76 -5.14
N ASP A 33 2.78 -18.91 -5.28
CA ASP A 33 1.98 -18.23 -6.28
C ASP A 33 1.31 -16.96 -5.77
N VAL A 34 1.39 -16.73 -4.46
CA VAL A 34 0.96 -15.49 -3.82
C VAL A 34 2.17 -14.56 -3.73
N LYS A 35 2.06 -13.37 -4.33
CA LYS A 35 3.16 -12.40 -4.42
C LYS A 35 3.66 -12.00 -3.02
N ASP A 36 2.73 -11.63 -2.13
CA ASP A 36 3.03 -11.26 -0.75
C ASP A 36 2.02 -11.94 0.18
N CYS A 37 2.50 -12.70 1.16
CA CYS A 37 1.63 -13.43 2.09
C CYS A 37 1.05 -12.56 3.22
N SER A 38 1.59 -11.37 3.41
CA SER A 38 1.20 -10.43 4.45
C SER A 38 1.21 -9.02 3.86
N ILE A 39 0.38 -8.14 4.41
CA ILE A 39 0.44 -6.72 4.09
C ILE A 39 1.00 -5.97 5.29
N ASP A 40 1.99 -5.12 5.04
CA ASP A 40 2.67 -4.35 6.06
C ASP A 40 3.07 -5.20 7.29
N TYR A 41 2.44 -4.92 8.44
CA TYR A 41 2.63 -5.57 9.73
C TYR A 41 1.30 -6.12 10.28
N ASP A 42 0.34 -6.33 9.40
CA ASP A 42 -0.94 -6.91 9.74
C ASP A 42 -0.77 -8.42 10.04
N GLU A 43 -1.65 -8.97 10.87
CA GLU A 43 -1.66 -10.39 11.24
C GLU A 43 -2.28 -11.27 10.14
N VAL A 44 -2.89 -10.67 9.12
CA VAL A 44 -3.47 -11.40 8.01
C VAL A 44 -2.42 -12.24 7.27
N ASP A 45 -2.74 -13.51 7.03
CA ASP A 45 -1.93 -14.44 6.24
C ASP A 45 -2.71 -14.87 4.99
N PHE A 46 -2.41 -14.19 3.87
CA PHE A 46 -2.91 -14.52 2.53
C PHE A 46 -2.42 -15.88 2.03
N CYS A 47 -1.42 -16.49 2.67
CA CYS A 47 -0.88 -17.81 2.35
C CYS A 47 -1.32 -18.90 3.33
N SER A 48 -2.23 -18.58 4.25
CA SER A 48 -2.80 -19.56 5.16
C SER A 48 -3.52 -20.67 4.39
N LYS A 49 -3.64 -21.85 5.01
CA LYS A 49 -4.33 -23.01 4.41
C LYS A 49 -5.76 -22.68 3.97
N GLU A 50 -6.45 -21.84 4.74
CA GLU A 50 -7.79 -21.39 4.44
C GLU A 50 -7.82 -20.50 3.18
N ARG A 51 -6.95 -19.49 3.10
CA ARG A 51 -6.89 -18.60 1.93
C ARG A 51 -6.50 -19.34 0.65
N LEU A 52 -5.53 -20.26 0.73
CA LEU A 52 -5.17 -21.12 -0.42
C LEU A 52 -6.35 -21.97 -0.88
N LYS A 53 -7.19 -22.47 0.05
CA LYS A 53 -8.41 -23.21 -0.30
C LYS A 53 -9.41 -22.32 -1.05
N ASP A 54 -9.60 -21.09 -0.60
CA ASP A 54 -10.48 -20.12 -1.27
C ASP A 54 -10.03 -19.81 -2.69
N TYR A 55 -8.74 -19.55 -2.90
CA TYR A 55 -8.18 -19.28 -4.23
C TYR A 55 -8.42 -20.44 -5.19
N ASN A 56 -8.18 -21.67 -4.71
CA ASN A 56 -8.37 -22.87 -5.52
C ASN A 56 -9.85 -23.16 -5.80
N ASN A 57 -10.77 -22.78 -4.91
CA ASN A 57 -12.20 -22.86 -5.18
C ASN A 57 -12.62 -21.87 -6.28
N ILE A 58 -12.10 -20.63 -6.24
CA ILE A 58 -12.32 -19.63 -7.29
C ILE A 58 -11.79 -20.14 -8.64
N LEU A 59 -10.58 -20.71 -8.65
CA LEU A 59 -10.00 -21.31 -9.86
C LEU A 59 -10.82 -22.46 -10.44
N LYS A 60 -11.36 -23.35 -9.59
CA LYS A 60 -12.21 -24.47 -10.04
C LYS A 60 -13.47 -23.98 -10.73
N ASN A 61 -14.07 -22.92 -10.21
CA ASN A 61 -15.30 -22.36 -10.76
C ASN A 61 -15.05 -21.52 -12.02
N LYS A 62 -13.81 -21.02 -12.23
CA LYS A 62 -13.40 -20.19 -13.38
C LYS A 62 -14.30 -18.98 -13.66
N VAL A 63 -15.02 -18.47 -12.65
CA VAL A 63 -15.86 -17.29 -12.78
C VAL A 63 -15.00 -16.08 -12.49
N SER A 64 -14.71 -15.27 -13.51
CA SER A 64 -14.10 -13.96 -13.32
C SER A 64 -15.13 -12.92 -12.85
N ASN A 65 -14.66 -11.91 -12.13
CA ASN A 65 -15.49 -10.76 -11.75
C ASN A 65 -14.78 -9.42 -11.96
N PHE A 66 -13.55 -9.44 -12.47
CA PHE A 66 -12.68 -8.28 -12.60
C PHE A 66 -11.72 -8.47 -13.77
N ASP A 67 -11.52 -7.43 -14.58
CA ASP A 67 -10.57 -7.41 -15.70
C ASP A 67 -10.47 -8.72 -16.50
N LYS A 68 -11.58 -9.13 -17.13
CA LYS A 68 -11.71 -10.30 -18.02
C LYS A 68 -11.40 -11.65 -17.37
N ASN A 69 -10.14 -12.01 -17.24
CA ASN A 69 -9.64 -13.30 -16.78
C ASN A 69 -9.21 -13.29 -15.30
N LYS A 70 -9.60 -12.25 -14.54
CA LYS A 70 -9.19 -12.07 -13.15
C LYS A 70 -10.36 -12.09 -12.20
N PHE A 71 -10.03 -12.24 -10.93
CA PHE A 71 -10.98 -12.19 -9.85
C PHE A 71 -10.47 -11.25 -8.76
N LEU A 72 -11.24 -10.22 -8.46
CA LEU A 72 -11.03 -9.36 -7.30
C LEU A 72 -11.73 -10.00 -6.10
N MET A 73 -10.94 -10.66 -5.27
CA MET A 73 -11.37 -11.26 -4.02
C MET A 73 -11.34 -10.21 -2.91
N ASN A 74 -12.33 -10.29 -2.02
CA ASN A 74 -12.28 -9.63 -0.72
C ASN A 74 -12.67 -10.62 0.38
N PHE A 75 -12.14 -10.41 1.58
CA PHE A 75 -12.50 -11.18 2.75
C PHE A 75 -12.35 -10.33 4.01
N LYS A 76 -13.08 -10.70 5.06
CA LYS A 76 -13.04 -10.02 6.34
C LYS A 76 -12.20 -10.83 7.33
N GLU A 77 -11.25 -10.16 7.97
CA GLU A 77 -10.49 -10.70 9.10
C GLU A 77 -10.66 -9.72 10.26
N LYS A 78 -11.19 -10.19 11.40
CA LYS A 78 -11.56 -9.34 12.54
C LYS A 78 -12.47 -8.18 12.11
N ASN A 79 -12.00 -6.94 12.21
CA ASN A 79 -12.75 -5.71 11.91
C ASN A 79 -12.37 -5.06 10.57
N TYR A 80 -11.53 -5.71 9.77
CA TYR A 80 -10.97 -5.15 8.55
C TYR A 80 -11.31 -6.00 7.33
N LEU A 81 -11.45 -5.33 6.18
CA LEU A 81 -11.65 -5.95 4.89
C LEU A 81 -10.33 -5.93 4.10
N TYR A 82 -9.98 -7.07 3.50
CA TYR A 82 -8.74 -7.29 2.77
C TYR A 82 -9.06 -7.67 1.33
N PHE A 83 -8.13 -7.38 0.41
CA PHE A 83 -8.35 -7.56 -1.02
C PHE A 83 -7.17 -8.23 -1.70
N ALA A 84 -7.46 -9.01 -2.74
CA ALA A 84 -6.45 -9.58 -3.62
C ALA A 84 -7.01 -9.76 -5.04
N VAL A 85 -6.15 -9.62 -6.04
CA VAL A 85 -6.47 -9.96 -7.43
C VAL A 85 -5.87 -11.33 -7.75
N ILE A 86 -6.71 -12.24 -8.22
CA ILE A 86 -6.33 -13.58 -8.67
C ILE A 86 -6.33 -13.58 -10.19
N ASP A 87 -5.19 -13.85 -10.81
CA ASP A 87 -5.06 -14.08 -12.24
C ASP A 87 -5.38 -15.56 -12.53
N LEU A 88 -6.55 -15.82 -13.12
CA LEU A 88 -7.07 -17.18 -13.30
C LEU A 88 -6.29 -17.97 -14.38
N GLU A 89 -5.62 -17.27 -15.30
CA GLU A 89 -4.80 -17.90 -16.35
C GLU A 89 -3.38 -18.16 -15.87
N LYS A 90 -2.76 -17.17 -15.20
CA LYS A 90 -1.38 -17.29 -14.70
C LYS A 90 -1.28 -18.05 -13.38
N LEU A 91 -2.41 -18.30 -12.72
CA LEU A 91 -2.49 -18.94 -11.41
C LEU A 91 -1.66 -18.17 -10.36
N LYS A 92 -1.79 -16.84 -10.35
CA LYS A 92 -1.07 -15.95 -9.42
C LYS A 92 -2.03 -15.11 -8.60
N VAL A 93 -1.64 -14.79 -7.37
CA VAL A 93 -2.40 -13.92 -6.45
C VAL A 93 -1.56 -12.70 -6.11
N PHE A 94 -2.17 -11.53 -6.26
CA PHE A 94 -1.58 -10.23 -5.97
C PHE A 94 -2.38 -9.58 -4.85
N THR A 95 -1.75 -9.38 -3.71
CA THR A 95 -2.40 -8.83 -2.52
C THR A 95 -2.40 -7.32 -2.58
N PHE A 96 -3.55 -6.71 -2.25
CA PHE A 96 -3.67 -5.27 -2.18
C PHE A 96 -2.99 -4.79 -0.90
N PRO A 97 -2.08 -3.79 -0.94
CA PRO A 97 -1.20 -3.48 0.18
C PRO A 97 -1.86 -2.66 1.30
N ALA A 98 -3.17 -2.78 1.49
CA ALA A 98 -3.89 -2.06 2.54
C ALA A 98 -5.13 -2.85 2.98
N SER A 99 -5.54 -2.67 4.23
CA SER A 99 -6.84 -3.10 4.72
C SER A 99 -7.82 -1.93 4.83
N LEU A 100 -9.11 -2.24 4.89
CA LEU A 100 -10.17 -1.24 4.91
C LEU A 100 -11.06 -1.45 6.14
N SER A 101 -11.18 -0.43 6.99
CA SER A 101 -12.28 -0.39 7.96
C SER A 101 -13.53 0.14 7.25
N VAL A 102 -14.56 -0.71 7.19
CA VAL A 102 -15.82 -0.41 6.53
C VAL A 102 -16.57 0.68 7.30
N MET A 103 -17.09 1.66 6.58
CA MET A 103 -17.99 2.68 7.13
C MET A 103 -19.44 2.20 7.02
N SER A 104 -20.24 2.48 8.04
CA SER A 104 -21.68 2.20 8.00
C SER A 104 -22.34 2.92 6.82
N ASN A 105 -23.28 2.26 6.15
CA ASN A 105 -24.11 2.83 5.08
C ASN A 105 -23.38 3.21 3.77
N ILE A 106 -22.13 2.80 3.57
CA ILE A 106 -21.40 2.99 2.31
C ILE A 106 -20.92 1.63 1.79
N LYS A 107 -21.16 1.35 0.50
CA LYS A 107 -20.67 0.13 -0.15
C LYS A 107 -19.13 0.15 -0.15
N PRO A 108 -18.44 -0.84 0.46
CA PRO A 108 -17.00 -0.75 0.67
C PRO A 108 -16.17 -0.87 -0.60
N ILE A 109 -16.74 -1.43 -1.68
CA ILE A 109 -16.03 -1.69 -2.93
C ILE A 109 -16.94 -1.50 -4.15
N GLU A 110 -16.38 -0.90 -5.19
CA GLU A 110 -17.02 -0.69 -6.50
C GLU A 110 -16.06 -1.13 -7.61
N PHE A 111 -16.50 -2.01 -8.50
CA PHE A 111 -15.74 -2.53 -9.64
C PHE A 111 -16.69 -3.14 -10.67
N SER A 112 -16.18 -3.48 -11.86
CA SER A 112 -16.90 -4.23 -12.90
C SER A 112 -16.01 -5.32 -13.49
N SER A 113 -16.63 -6.28 -14.19
CA SER A 113 -15.94 -7.38 -14.87
C SER A 113 -15.04 -6.93 -16.01
N ASP A 114 -15.41 -5.83 -16.67
CA ASP A 114 -14.80 -5.39 -17.93
C ASP A 114 -13.77 -4.27 -17.73
N SER A 115 -13.53 -3.89 -16.47
CA SER A 115 -12.57 -2.86 -16.08
C SER A 115 -11.47 -3.45 -15.22
N ASN A 116 -10.26 -2.96 -15.42
CA ASN A 116 -9.13 -3.19 -14.51
C ASN A 116 -9.05 -2.16 -13.38
N SER A 117 -10.12 -1.39 -13.16
CA SER A 117 -10.17 -0.38 -12.11
C SER A 117 -11.21 -0.72 -11.05
N PHE A 118 -10.89 -0.41 -9.80
CA PHE A 118 -11.78 -0.58 -8.65
C PHE A 118 -11.62 0.59 -7.68
N CYS A 119 -12.68 0.89 -6.93
CA CYS A 119 -12.68 1.89 -5.88
C CYS A 119 -13.04 1.25 -4.55
N LEU A 120 -12.36 1.65 -3.48
CA LEU A 120 -12.69 1.27 -2.11
C LEU A 120 -13.17 2.49 -1.33
N ASN A 121 -14.21 2.30 -0.53
CA ASN A 121 -14.83 3.33 0.28
C ASN A 121 -14.68 2.99 1.77
N GLY A 122 -14.00 3.83 2.54
CA GLY A 122 -13.87 3.65 3.97
C GLY A 122 -12.61 4.27 4.55
N ASN A 123 -12.15 3.70 5.67
CA ASN A 123 -10.89 4.08 6.25
C ASN A 123 -9.78 3.11 5.82
N PHE A 124 -8.80 3.61 5.08
CA PHE A 124 -7.63 2.84 4.67
C PHE A 124 -6.66 2.71 5.82
N ASN A 125 -6.30 1.46 6.13
CA ASN A 125 -5.25 1.13 7.07
C ASN A 125 -4.09 0.54 6.27
N GLN A 126 -3.18 1.43 5.90
CA GLN A 126 -1.93 1.10 5.23
C GLN A 126 -0.80 1.78 5.99
N TYR A 127 0.31 1.08 6.12
CA TYR A 127 1.51 1.66 6.68
C TYR A 127 1.92 2.90 5.88
N GLN A 128 2.13 4.01 6.60
CA GLN A 128 2.55 5.29 6.01
C GLN A 128 1.59 5.92 4.98
N ASN A 129 0.38 5.37 4.82
CA ASN A 129 -0.54 5.78 3.77
C ASN A 129 -1.99 5.56 4.21
N SER A 130 -2.31 5.87 5.47
CA SER A 130 -3.67 5.71 6.01
C SER A 130 -4.52 6.96 5.78
N TYR A 131 -5.78 6.72 5.42
CA TYR A 131 -6.76 7.77 5.12
C TYR A 131 -8.08 7.45 5.80
N ARG A 132 -8.82 8.48 6.17
CA ARG A 132 -10.11 8.35 6.86
C ARG A 132 -11.23 8.89 6.00
N ALA A 133 -12.35 8.18 5.98
CA ALA A 133 -13.55 8.54 5.25
C ALA A 133 -13.26 8.96 3.80
N VAL A 134 -12.64 8.07 3.01
CA VAL A 134 -12.32 8.36 1.62
C VAL A 134 -12.83 7.29 0.67
N LYS A 135 -13.12 7.72 -0.55
CA LYS A 135 -13.21 6.88 -1.75
C LYS A 135 -11.88 6.95 -2.47
N THR A 136 -11.14 5.84 -2.55
CA THR A 136 -9.90 5.79 -3.33
C THR A 136 -10.03 4.77 -4.46
N CYS A 137 -9.71 5.19 -5.67
CA CYS A 137 -9.76 4.37 -6.88
C CYS A 137 -8.36 4.00 -7.35
N TYR A 138 -8.21 2.77 -7.82
CA TYR A 138 -6.98 2.18 -8.31
C TYR A 138 -7.22 1.53 -9.67
N THR A 139 -6.16 1.45 -10.46
CA THR A 139 -6.08 0.61 -11.66
C THR A 139 -5.07 -0.50 -11.43
N TYR A 140 -5.49 -1.72 -11.69
CA TYR A 140 -4.63 -2.89 -11.62
C TYR A 140 -3.90 -3.10 -12.94
N ASN A 141 -2.57 -3.17 -12.88
CA ASN A 141 -1.70 -3.41 -14.03
C ASN A 141 -0.70 -4.51 -13.70
N ASN A 142 -1.01 -5.75 -14.08
CA ASN A 142 -0.11 -6.92 -14.01
C ASN A 142 0.66 -7.05 -12.68
N GLY A 143 -0.03 -6.92 -11.56
CA GLY A 143 0.54 -7.08 -10.22
C GLY A 143 0.96 -5.77 -9.54
N SER A 144 0.68 -4.63 -10.18
CA SER A 144 0.70 -3.30 -9.57
C SER A 144 -0.72 -2.78 -9.33
N PHE A 145 -0.89 -2.02 -8.25
CA PHE A 145 -2.12 -1.31 -7.90
C PHE A 145 -1.87 0.19 -7.99
N ASP A 146 -2.12 0.76 -9.16
CA ASP A 146 -1.77 2.13 -9.45
C ASP A 146 -2.88 3.07 -8.95
N PHE A 147 -2.52 4.00 -8.08
CA PHE A 147 -3.44 5.03 -7.59
C PHE A 147 -4.00 5.85 -8.76
N LYS A 148 -5.31 6.09 -8.77
CA LYS A 148 -5.98 6.95 -9.75
C LYS A 148 -6.52 8.22 -9.14
N SER A 149 -7.30 8.10 -8.08
CA SER A 149 -7.96 9.26 -7.47
C SER A 149 -8.36 8.96 -6.04
N ARG A 150 -8.50 10.03 -5.26
CA ARG A 150 -9.10 10.00 -3.92
C ARG A 150 -10.10 11.13 -3.78
N VAL A 151 -11.21 10.84 -3.13
CA VAL A 151 -12.24 11.81 -2.78
C VAL A 151 -12.60 11.62 -1.31
N GLU A 152 -12.63 12.70 -0.53
CA GLU A 152 -13.15 12.68 0.84
C GLU A 152 -14.66 12.45 0.83
N LEU A 153 -15.14 11.52 1.67
CA LEU A 153 -16.54 11.17 1.82
C LEU A 153 -17.23 12.00 2.92
N ASP A 154 -16.48 12.56 3.85
CA ASP A 154 -16.99 13.45 4.89
C ASP A 154 -17.05 14.91 4.40
N LYS A 155 -18.27 15.42 4.25
CA LYS A 155 -18.58 16.80 3.85
C LYS A 155 -18.34 17.82 4.97
N ASP A 156 -17.09 18.08 5.33
CA ASP A 156 -16.72 19.33 6.00
C ASP A 156 -15.92 20.23 5.03
N ILE A 157 -16.54 20.51 3.87
CA ILE A 157 -15.99 21.37 2.81
C ILE A 157 -16.13 22.87 3.15
N ASN A 158 -16.78 23.24 4.26
CA ASN A 158 -17.08 24.65 4.58
C ASN A 158 -16.17 25.29 5.64
N ASN A 159 -14.96 24.77 5.89
CA ASN A 159 -13.98 25.54 6.66
C ASN A 159 -12.57 25.41 6.07
N SER A 160 -12.27 26.27 5.10
CA SER A 160 -10.95 26.47 4.49
C SER A 160 -9.82 26.71 5.50
N ASN A 161 -10.15 27.03 6.76
CA ASN A 161 -9.21 27.32 7.82
C ASN A 161 -8.51 26.10 8.46
N ASN A 162 -8.70 24.86 7.97
CA ASN A 162 -8.14 23.68 8.65
C ASN A 162 -7.55 22.57 7.75
N VAL A 163 -7.24 22.84 6.47
CA VAL A 163 -6.59 21.86 5.56
C VAL A 163 -5.30 21.29 6.18
N ILE A 164 -4.48 22.15 6.80
CA ILE A 164 -3.24 21.75 7.48
C ILE A 164 -3.52 20.82 8.67
N LYS A 165 -4.60 21.04 9.44
CA LYS A 165 -4.91 20.19 10.61
C LYS A 165 -5.40 18.79 10.19
N LYS A 166 -6.11 18.68 9.06
CA LYS A 166 -6.66 17.41 8.53
C LYS A 166 -5.68 16.61 7.68
N LEU A 167 -4.54 17.20 7.30
CA LEU A 167 -3.52 16.59 6.46
C LEU A 167 -3.03 15.22 6.98
N ASN A 168 -3.26 14.16 6.20
CA ASN A 168 -2.70 12.83 6.47
C ASN A 168 -1.30 12.75 5.89
N LEU A 169 -0.32 12.57 6.77
CA LEU A 169 1.09 12.64 6.42
C LEU A 169 1.66 11.23 6.26
N PRO A 170 2.70 11.05 5.43
CA PRO A 170 3.26 9.73 5.18
C PRO A 170 3.75 8.98 6.42
N ILE A 171 3.81 9.60 7.59
CA ILE A 171 4.19 8.93 8.84
C ILE A 171 3.20 9.20 9.99
N SER A 172 2.00 9.72 9.72
CA SER A 172 1.04 10.05 10.78
C SER A 172 0.78 8.86 11.69
N SER A 173 0.90 9.10 13.00
CA SER A 173 1.46 8.17 14.00
C SER A 173 0.49 7.12 14.56
N ASP A 174 -0.54 6.74 13.83
CA ASP A 174 -1.37 5.60 14.23
C ASP A 174 -0.52 4.31 14.30
N PHE A 175 0.57 4.26 13.56
CA PHE A 175 1.35 3.05 13.34
C PHE A 175 2.34 2.70 14.45
N PHE A 176 3.14 3.62 15.01
CA PHE A 176 4.09 3.22 16.07
C PHE A 176 3.33 2.68 17.28
N SER A 177 2.25 3.34 17.66
CA SER A 177 1.33 2.86 18.70
C SER A 177 0.75 1.49 18.37
N LYS A 178 0.17 1.29 17.17
CA LYS A 178 -0.37 -0.01 16.73
C LYS A 178 0.69 -1.11 16.57
N CYS A 179 1.91 -0.77 16.17
CA CYS A 179 3.03 -1.70 16.11
C CYS A 179 3.42 -2.12 17.53
N ARG A 180 3.53 -1.17 18.46
CA ARG A 180 3.90 -1.39 19.86
C ARG A 180 2.86 -2.20 20.63
N GLU A 181 1.59 -2.17 20.22
CA GLU A 181 0.55 -3.06 20.75
C GLU A 181 0.89 -4.55 20.56
N LYS A 182 1.71 -4.90 19.56
CA LYS A 182 1.89 -6.29 19.11
C LYS A 182 3.34 -6.72 18.88
N ASN A 183 4.29 -5.78 18.93
CA ASN A 183 5.69 -6.03 18.63
C ASN A 183 6.61 -5.36 19.67
N SER A 184 7.83 -5.87 19.76
CA SER A 184 8.87 -5.25 20.60
C SER A 184 9.19 -3.83 20.13
N ALA A 185 9.60 -2.97 21.07
CA ALA A 185 10.00 -1.60 20.75
C ALA A 185 11.09 -1.61 19.70
N LYS A 186 12.08 -2.50 19.86
CA LYS A 186 13.18 -2.71 18.93
C LYS A 186 12.70 -3.02 17.51
N LYS A 187 11.72 -3.92 17.34
CA LYS A 187 11.16 -4.24 16.04
C LYS A 187 10.45 -3.03 15.45
N CYS A 188 9.56 -2.36 16.19
CA CYS A 188 8.89 -1.16 15.70
C CYS A 188 9.85 -0.02 15.34
N THR A 189 10.90 0.19 16.12
CA THR A 189 11.94 1.18 15.85
C THR A 189 12.80 0.80 14.64
N GLN A 190 13.14 -0.48 14.44
CA GLN A 190 13.82 -0.92 13.22
C GLN A 190 12.98 -0.64 11.96
N LEU A 191 11.67 -0.82 12.07
CA LEU A 191 10.71 -0.59 11.00
C LEU A 191 10.43 0.90 10.75
N GLU A 192 10.38 1.69 11.82
CA GLU A 192 10.35 3.15 11.73
C GLU A 192 11.62 3.67 11.08
N ASN A 193 12.78 3.13 11.44
CA ASN A 193 14.08 3.53 10.89
C ASN A 193 14.23 3.16 9.41
N SER A 194 13.76 1.97 8.98
CA SER A 194 13.84 1.58 7.56
C SER A 194 13.00 2.46 6.64
N ASN A 195 11.96 3.09 7.17
CA ASN A 195 11.05 3.95 6.40
C ASN A 195 11.16 5.44 6.75
N ASN A 196 12.06 5.79 7.68
CA ASN A 196 12.55 7.14 7.90
C ASN A 196 13.54 7.48 6.77
N ARG A 197 12.99 7.67 5.57
CA ARG A 197 13.72 8.02 4.36
C ARG A 197 13.32 9.41 3.86
N ALA A 198 14.14 9.93 2.95
CA ALA A 198 13.82 11.11 2.18
C ALA A 198 12.83 10.76 1.06
N TYR A 199 11.81 11.58 0.87
CA TYR A 199 10.84 11.51 -0.22
C TYR A 199 11.07 12.69 -1.17
N SER A 200 11.11 12.42 -2.47
CA SER A 200 11.10 13.47 -3.49
C SER A 200 9.72 14.12 -3.60
N PHE A 201 9.68 15.33 -4.16
CA PHE A 201 8.43 16.03 -4.45
C PHE A 201 7.46 15.17 -5.28
N SER A 202 7.95 14.57 -6.37
CA SER A 202 7.14 13.74 -7.27
C SER A 202 6.59 12.47 -6.62
N GLU A 203 7.26 11.93 -5.60
CA GLU A 203 6.72 10.83 -4.80
C GLU A 203 5.59 11.33 -3.90
N LEU A 204 5.77 12.49 -3.25
CA LEU A 204 4.77 13.07 -2.35
C LEU A 204 3.49 13.47 -3.07
N GLU A 205 3.57 14.00 -4.28
CA GLU A 205 2.38 14.27 -5.09
C GLU A 205 1.52 13.02 -5.32
N LYS A 206 2.17 11.86 -5.48
CA LYS A 206 1.49 10.57 -5.72
C LYS A 206 0.94 9.97 -4.44
N ILE A 207 1.72 9.99 -3.36
CA ILE A 207 1.38 9.27 -2.13
C ILE A 207 0.65 10.14 -1.11
N SER A 208 0.66 11.46 -1.22
CA SER A 208 -0.02 12.37 -0.30
C SER A 208 -0.46 13.63 -1.07
N PRO A 209 -1.48 13.51 -1.94
CA PRO A 209 -1.95 14.62 -2.77
C PRO A 209 -2.39 15.84 -1.93
N ASP A 210 -2.85 15.61 -0.70
CA ASP A 210 -3.23 16.70 0.22
C ASP A 210 -2.01 17.51 0.70
N PHE A 211 -0.81 16.89 0.69
CA PHE A 211 0.46 17.55 1.01
C PHE A 211 0.88 18.55 -0.07
N ILE A 212 0.32 18.45 -1.29
CA ILE A 212 0.59 19.40 -2.38
C ILE A 212 0.28 20.84 -1.95
N ASN A 213 -0.73 21.05 -1.11
CA ASN A 213 -1.04 22.38 -0.59
C ASN A 213 0.08 22.95 0.30
N VAL A 214 0.78 22.09 1.05
CA VAL A 214 1.95 22.49 1.85
C VAL A 214 3.16 22.72 0.97
N LEU A 215 3.33 21.86 -0.04
CA LEU A 215 4.42 21.97 -1.01
C LEU A 215 4.35 23.25 -1.84
N ASN A 216 3.14 23.63 -2.27
CA ASN A 216 2.88 24.84 -3.07
C ASN A 216 2.75 26.11 -2.22
N ASP A 217 2.82 26.02 -0.88
CA ASP A 217 2.88 27.22 -0.05
C ASP A 217 4.18 27.95 -0.36
N THR A 218 4.08 29.25 -0.68
CA THR A 218 5.23 30.09 -1.05
C THR A 218 6.42 30.01 -0.08
N LYS A 219 6.19 29.75 1.22
CA LYS A 219 7.26 29.59 2.22
C LYS A 219 8.07 28.31 2.04
N VAL A 220 7.47 27.28 1.44
CA VAL A 220 8.07 25.96 1.20
C VAL A 220 8.59 25.88 -0.23
N ASP A 221 7.77 26.28 -1.21
CA ASP A 221 8.12 26.26 -2.63
C ASP A 221 9.39 27.08 -2.93
N SER A 222 9.49 28.27 -2.34
CA SER A 222 10.67 29.15 -2.50
C SER A 222 11.98 28.57 -1.98
N LEU A 223 11.95 27.50 -1.17
CA LEU A 223 13.16 26.84 -0.70
C LEU A 223 13.84 26.04 -1.82
N ASN A 224 13.07 25.60 -2.81
CA ASN A 224 13.52 24.72 -3.91
C ASN A 224 14.30 23.50 -3.38
N VAL A 225 13.66 22.77 -2.48
CA VAL A 225 14.22 21.58 -1.79
C VAL A 225 14.05 20.34 -2.66
N ASN A 226 15.00 19.42 -2.57
CA ASN A 226 14.98 18.18 -3.34
C ASN A 226 14.15 17.09 -2.64
N THR A 227 14.23 17.03 -1.31
CA THR A 227 13.57 15.97 -0.55
C THR A 227 12.98 16.44 0.77
N PHE A 228 12.03 15.65 1.29
CA PHE A 228 11.44 15.81 2.60
C PHE A 228 11.57 14.50 3.38
N ARG A 229 11.98 14.60 4.64
CA ARG A 229 11.98 13.53 5.64
C ARG A 229 11.03 13.92 6.75
N PHE A 230 9.97 13.16 6.94
CA PHE A 230 8.99 13.48 7.99
C PHE A 230 9.46 12.98 9.35
N LEU A 231 9.16 13.75 10.40
CA LEU A 231 9.46 13.41 11.79
C LEU A 231 8.22 12.91 12.54
N PRO A 232 8.37 11.99 13.51
CA PRO A 232 7.25 11.48 14.30
C PRO A 232 6.39 12.61 14.86
N GLN A 233 5.10 12.34 15.04
CA GLN A 233 4.21 13.31 15.65
C GLN A 233 4.65 13.60 17.09
N PHE A 234 4.79 14.89 17.41
CA PHE A 234 5.14 15.39 18.74
C PHE A 234 3.96 16.21 19.28
N LYS A 235 3.17 15.61 20.19
CA LYS A 235 1.88 16.15 20.66
C LYS A 235 0.96 16.47 19.47
N ASP A 236 0.48 17.70 19.33
CA ASP A 236 -0.35 18.15 18.21
C ASP A 236 0.47 18.73 17.05
N SER A 237 1.80 18.68 17.14
CA SER A 237 2.70 19.20 16.13
C SER A 237 3.28 18.10 15.27
N PHE A 238 3.48 18.43 14.00
CA PHE A 238 4.10 17.54 13.04
C PHE A 238 5.16 18.30 12.27
N TYR A 239 6.32 17.67 12.07
CA TYR A 239 7.49 18.31 11.46
C TYR A 239 8.03 17.50 10.28
N ALA A 240 8.71 18.18 9.38
CA ALA A 240 9.55 17.59 8.34
C ALA A 240 10.92 18.28 8.34
N ILE A 241 11.94 17.52 7.95
CA ILE A 241 13.23 18.05 7.52
C ILE A 241 13.22 18.08 6.00
N ALA A 242 13.34 19.26 5.41
CA ALA A 242 13.55 19.39 3.98
C ALA A 242 15.04 19.58 3.69
N GLU A 243 15.52 18.95 2.63
CA GLU A 243 16.91 19.01 2.20
C GLU A 243 16.99 19.61 0.80
N LYS A 244 17.86 20.61 0.66
CA LYS A 244 18.30 21.17 -0.60
C LYS A 244 19.74 20.75 -0.84
N TYR A 245 19.94 19.92 -1.84
CA TYR A 245 21.25 19.56 -2.35
C TYR A 245 21.75 20.67 -3.29
N ILE A 246 22.98 21.11 -3.05
CA ILE A 246 23.65 22.14 -3.83
C ILE A 246 24.92 21.50 -4.39
N ASP A 247 24.91 21.27 -5.69
CA ASP A 247 26.08 20.78 -6.42
C ASP A 247 26.67 21.90 -7.25
N THR A 248 27.97 22.11 -7.09
CA THR A 248 28.77 23.08 -7.86
C THR A 248 29.98 22.36 -8.42
N ASP A 249 30.64 22.93 -9.42
CA ASP A 249 31.85 22.36 -10.02
C ASP A 249 32.98 22.13 -9.00
N GLU A 250 32.94 22.83 -7.86
CA GLU A 250 33.97 22.79 -6.81
C GLU A 250 33.58 21.96 -5.58
N SER A 251 32.28 21.86 -5.27
CA SER A 251 31.82 21.21 -4.04
C SER A 251 30.35 20.81 -4.09
N SER A 252 30.02 19.79 -3.31
CA SER A 252 28.65 19.37 -3.03
C SER A 252 28.33 19.65 -1.56
N SER A 253 27.17 20.23 -1.30
CA SER A 253 26.70 20.53 0.05
C SER A 253 25.19 20.33 0.18
N SER A 254 24.72 20.22 1.42
CA SER A 254 23.30 20.15 1.73
C SER A 254 22.90 21.29 2.66
N GLU A 255 21.76 21.91 2.37
CA GLU A 255 21.07 22.83 3.27
C GLU A 255 19.80 22.19 3.79
N PHE A 256 19.58 22.29 5.11
CA PHE A 256 18.45 21.69 5.79
C PHE A 256 17.49 22.75 6.33
N TYR A 257 16.21 22.41 6.28
CA TYR A 257 15.12 23.24 6.79
C TYR A 257 14.20 22.41 7.69
N LEU A 258 13.89 22.92 8.87
CA LEU A 258 12.85 22.38 9.73
C LEU A 258 11.51 23.02 9.36
N ILE A 259 10.60 22.22 8.85
CA ILE A 259 9.24 22.64 8.49
C ILE A 259 8.29 22.11 9.56
N LYS A 260 7.72 23.00 10.37
CA LYS A 260 6.57 22.68 11.20
C LYS A 260 5.34 22.70 10.31
N ILE A 261 4.72 21.55 10.12
CA ILE A 261 3.54 21.39 9.26
C ILE A 261 2.27 21.70 10.07
N LYS A 262 2.09 21.08 11.24
CA LYS A 262 0.91 21.28 12.12
C LYS A 262 1.28 21.96 13.44
N PRO A 263 0.36 22.74 14.06
CA PRO A 263 -0.94 23.15 13.52
C PRO A 263 -0.86 24.30 12.50
N ASP A 264 0.25 25.04 12.50
CA ASP A 264 0.50 26.17 11.58
C ASP A 264 1.83 25.97 10.86
N LEU A 265 1.86 26.29 9.57
CA LEU A 265 3.04 26.15 8.73
C LEU A 265 4.13 27.17 9.13
N LYS A 266 5.28 26.67 9.57
CA LYS A 266 6.48 27.46 9.86
C LYS A 266 7.70 26.80 9.24
N VAL A 267 8.60 27.60 8.68
CA VAL A 267 9.85 27.14 8.07
C VAL A 267 11.01 27.80 8.81
N GLU A 268 12.00 27.01 9.18
CA GLU A 268 13.23 27.46 9.82
C GLU A 268 14.43 26.84 9.11
N LYS A 269 15.37 27.67 8.62
CA LYS A 269 16.65 27.16 8.10
C LYS A 269 17.50 26.67 9.27
N ILE A 270 17.94 25.42 9.21
CA ILE A 270 18.71 24.74 10.26
C ILE A 270 20.15 24.40 9.82
N GLY A 271 20.64 25.07 8.78
CA GLY A 271 22.04 25.04 8.34
C GLY A 271 22.40 23.80 7.52
N ASP A 272 23.66 23.39 7.63
CA ASP A 272 24.28 22.28 6.89
C ASP A 272 24.37 20.98 7.70
N TYR A 273 23.86 21.00 8.93
CA TYR A 273 23.94 19.89 9.86
C TYR A 273 22.75 19.88 10.81
N TYR A 274 22.19 18.69 11.02
CA TYR A 274 21.25 18.43 12.09
C TYR A 274 21.40 17.01 12.65
N SER A 275 20.98 16.83 13.90
CA SER A 275 20.73 15.53 14.50
C SER A 275 19.50 15.60 15.40
N ILE A 276 18.81 14.48 15.57
CA ILE A 276 17.62 14.38 16.43
C ILE A 276 17.83 13.21 17.38
N ASP A 277 17.69 13.46 18.67
CA ASP A 277 17.76 12.40 19.66
C ASP A 277 16.41 11.71 19.90
N SER A 278 16.43 10.59 20.63
CA SER A 278 15.23 9.81 20.96
C SER A 278 14.22 10.56 21.84
N SER A 279 14.64 11.67 22.46
CA SER A 279 13.75 12.53 23.24
C SER A 279 13.02 13.56 22.38
N GLY A 280 13.35 13.67 21.08
CA GLY A 280 12.78 14.64 20.16
C GLY A 280 13.44 16.01 20.25
N VAL A 281 14.68 16.09 20.75
CA VAL A 281 15.47 17.32 20.70
C VAL A 281 16.27 17.32 19.40
N ILE A 282 16.04 18.35 18.58
CA ILE A 282 16.85 18.61 17.38
C ILE A 282 18.04 19.49 17.77
N SER A 283 19.24 19.07 17.38
CA SER A 283 20.46 19.86 17.43
C SER A 283 20.86 20.24 16.01
N TYR A 284 21.17 21.51 15.75
CA TYR A 284 21.47 21.98 14.40
C TYR A 284 22.45 23.15 14.41
N ARG A 285 23.09 23.38 13.27
CA ARG A 285 24.05 24.48 13.10
C ARG A 285 23.34 25.71 12.56
N ASP A 286 23.44 26.84 13.26
CA ASP A 286 22.93 28.10 12.72
C ASP A 286 23.88 28.71 11.68
N LYS A 287 23.46 29.83 11.07
CA LYS A 287 24.27 30.56 10.09
C LYS A 287 25.64 31.06 10.59
N ASN A 288 25.86 31.08 11.92
CA ASN A 288 27.10 31.51 12.56
C ASN A 288 27.93 30.32 13.04
N SER A 289 27.63 29.11 12.57
CA SER A 289 28.25 27.86 12.99
C SER A 289 28.04 27.49 14.45
N LYS A 290 27.08 28.12 15.14
CA LYS A 290 26.73 27.79 16.52
C LYS A 290 25.77 26.61 16.54
N ILE A 291 26.06 25.63 17.39
CA ILE A 291 25.12 24.53 17.65
C ILE A 291 23.99 25.04 18.53
N LEU A 292 22.78 25.00 17.99
CA LEU A 292 21.53 25.30 18.68
C LEU A 292 20.78 24.00 18.96
N LYS A 293 19.92 24.03 19.99
CA LYS A 293 19.05 22.91 20.36
C LYS A 293 17.62 23.40 20.50
N LYS A 294 16.67 22.61 20.02
CA LYS A 294 15.24 22.88 20.12
C LYS A 294 14.49 21.61 20.48
N ASN A 295 13.60 21.72 21.47
CA ASN A 295 12.73 20.61 21.84
C ASN A 295 11.48 20.64 20.94
N LEU A 296 11.18 19.53 20.26
CA LEU A 296 10.03 19.40 19.38
C LEU A 296 8.76 18.90 20.09
N ARG A 297 8.89 18.39 21.34
CA ARG A 297 7.77 17.89 22.16
C ARG A 297 6.89 18.98 22.75
#